data_AF-A0A8J3Q3E7-F1
#
_entry.id   AF-A0A8J3Q3E7-F1
#
_cell.length_a   1.000
_cell.length_b   1.000
_cell.length_c   1.000
_cell.angle_alpha   90.00
_cell.angle_beta   90.00
_cell.angle_gamma   90.00
#
_symmetry.space_group_name_H-M   'P 1'
#
loop_
_entity.id
_entity.type
_entity.pdbx_description
1 polymer ?
#
loop_
_entity_poly.entity_id
_entity_poly.type
_entity_poly.pdbx_seq_one_letter_code
_entity_poly.pdbx_strand_id
1 'polypeptide(L)'
;MVAHFGGAGAALITVGWLGWLPPLIAMLVKGNESPTVRAHAVAALNFQILWAAVSVISSILICLVITFLTLGIGVLMAVIFGIIAGIKANEGQLYRYPASINIIK
;
A
#
# COMPACT_ATOMS: atom_id res chain seq x y z
N MET A 1 17.43 15.02 -18.53
CA MET A 1 17.52 15.25 -17.07
C MET A 1 16.13 15.29 -16.41
N VAL A 2 15.29 16.29 -16.66
CA VAL A 2 13.97 16.45 -16.00
C VAL A 2 13.06 15.22 -16.12
N ALA A 3 12.92 14.64 -17.31
CA ALA A 3 12.08 13.46 -17.53
C ALA A 3 12.52 12.23 -16.71
N HIS A 4 13.83 12.03 -16.56
CA HIS A 4 14.39 10.86 -15.87
C HIS A 4 14.46 11.08 -14.36
N PHE A 5 15.09 12.16 -13.91
CA PHE A 5 15.26 12.46 -12.48
C PHE A 5 13.96 12.95 -11.84
N GLY A 6 13.18 13.75 -12.56
CA GLY A 6 11.85 14.14 -12.11
C GLY A 6 10.95 12.92 -11.96
N GLY A 7 10.95 12.02 -12.95
CA GLY A 7 10.16 10.80 -12.87
C GLY A 7 10.56 9.90 -11.70
N ALA A 8 11.86 9.71 -11.48
CA ALA A 8 12.38 8.96 -10.33
C ALA A 8 12.03 9.62 -8.99
N GLY A 9 12.18 10.94 -8.88
CA GLY A 9 11.82 11.69 -7.67
C GLY A 9 10.34 11.63 -7.35
N ALA A 10 9.47 11.82 -8.35
CA ALA A 10 8.03 11.69 -8.20
C ALA A 10 7.65 10.26 -7.80
N ALA A 11 8.23 9.25 -8.43
CA ALA A 11 8.02 7.85 -8.06
C ALA A 11 8.41 7.59 -6.60
N LEU A 12 9.51 8.15 -6.09
CA LEU A 12 9.90 7.94 -4.70
C LEU A 12 8.89 8.57 -3.72
N ILE A 13 8.48 9.81 -3.97
CA ILE A 13 7.57 10.56 -3.07
C ILE A 13 6.18 9.93 -3.05
N THR A 14 5.70 9.47 -4.21
CA THR A 14 4.33 8.95 -4.35
C THR A 14 4.27 7.44 -4.36
N VAL A 15 5.36 6.76 -3.98
CA VAL A 15 5.45 5.29 -3.98
C VAL A 15 5.07 4.68 -5.34
N GLY A 16 5.55 5.29 -6.41
CA GLY A 16 5.40 4.84 -7.80
C GLY A 16 4.15 5.32 -8.51
N TRP A 17 3.15 5.88 -7.81
CA TRP A 17 1.85 6.24 -8.40
C TRP A 17 1.91 7.34 -9.47
N LEU A 18 2.74 8.37 -9.27
CA LEU A 18 2.81 9.58 -10.11
C LEU A 18 4.17 9.79 -10.77
N GLY A 19 5.03 8.76 -10.80
CA GLY A 19 6.35 8.82 -11.44
C GLY A 19 6.33 9.16 -12.94
N TRP A 20 5.19 8.96 -13.60
CA TRP A 20 4.99 9.20 -15.02
C TRP A 20 4.64 10.65 -15.38
N LEU A 21 4.27 11.48 -14.40
CA LEU A 21 3.92 12.89 -14.66
C LEU A 21 5.11 13.71 -15.20
N PRO A 22 6.31 13.68 -14.61
CA PRO A 22 7.43 14.46 -15.11
C PRO A 22 7.89 14.13 -16.55
N PRO A 23 8.02 12.85 -16.97
CA PRO A 23 8.34 12.55 -18.37
C PRO A 23 7.21 12.90 -19.33
N LEU A 24 5.94 12.82 -18.91
CA LEU A 24 4.81 13.30 -19.71
C LEU A 24 4.90 14.81 -19.94
N ILE A 25 5.11 15.59 -18.87
CA ILE A 25 5.27 17.05 -18.97
C ILE A 25 6.46 17.40 -19.86
N ALA A 26 7.60 16.72 -19.71
CA ALA A 26 8.77 16.94 -20.54
C ALA A 26 8.51 16.63 -22.03
N MET A 27 7.75 15.58 -22.33
CA MET A 27 7.34 15.22 -23.69
C MET A 27 6.41 16.29 -24.30
N LEU A 28 5.43 16.79 -23.54
CA LEU A 28 4.48 17.78 -24.03
C LEU A 28 5.10 19.16 -24.24
N VAL A 29 5.99 19.58 -23.35
CA VAL A 29 6.60 20.93 -23.41
C VAL A 29 7.74 20.99 -24.42
N LYS A 30 8.63 19.99 -24.43
CA LYS A 30 9.87 20.02 -25.24
C LYS A 30 9.95 18.98 -26.33
N GLY A 31 8.98 18.07 -26.43
CA GLY A 31 9.03 16.98 -27.43
C GLY A 31 8.94 17.46 -28.87
N ASN A 32 8.31 18.60 -29.14
CA ASN A 32 8.22 19.17 -30.49
C ASN A 32 9.49 19.96 -30.90
N GLU A 33 10.30 20.37 -29.92
CA GLU A 33 11.52 21.16 -30.18
C GLU A 33 12.70 20.28 -30.64
N SER A 34 12.75 19.01 -30.21
CA SER A 34 13.86 18.10 -30.50
C SER A 34 13.41 16.63 -30.55
N PRO A 35 13.67 15.91 -31.65
CA PRO A 35 13.42 14.48 -31.76
C PRO A 35 14.13 13.66 -30.67
N THR A 36 15.34 14.06 -30.29
CA THR A 36 16.13 13.41 -29.23
C THR A 36 15.46 13.58 -27.87
N VAL A 37 15.00 14.78 -27.54
CA VAL A 37 14.29 15.04 -26.27
C VAL A 37 13.01 14.22 -26.20
N ARG A 38 12.26 14.16 -27.31
CA ARG A 38 11.05 13.34 -27.40
C ARG A 38 11.34 11.85 -27.19
N ALA A 39 12.39 11.31 -27.81
CA ALA A 39 12.76 9.92 -27.65
C ALA A 39 13.07 9.56 -26.18
N HIS A 40 13.83 10.40 -25.48
CA HIS A 40 14.13 10.19 -24.05
C HIS A 40 12.89 10.34 -23.16
N ALA A 41 12.05 11.34 -23.42
CA ALA A 41 10.83 11.57 -22.65
C ALA A 41 9.83 10.42 -22.81
N VAL A 42 9.64 9.91 -24.03
CA VAL A 42 8.78 8.75 -24.32
C VAL A 42 9.32 7.48 -23.64
N ALA A 43 10.62 7.22 -23.72
CA ALA A 43 11.23 6.06 -23.06
C ALA A 43 11.04 6.11 -21.54
N ALA A 44 11.26 7.28 -20.91
CA ALA A 44 11.02 7.48 -19.49
C ALA A 44 9.54 7.37 -19.12
N LEU A 45 8.63 7.89 -19.95
CA LEU A 45 7.20 7.82 -19.73
C LEU A 45 6.69 6.37 -19.74
N ASN A 46 7.09 5.58 -20.74
CA ASN A 46 6.73 4.16 -20.82
C ASN A 46 7.21 3.37 -19.61
N PHE A 47 8.44 3.61 -19.16
CA PHE A 47 8.99 2.98 -17.95
C PHE A 47 8.16 3.33 -16.71
N GLN A 48 7.86 4.62 -16.51
CA GLN A 48 7.14 5.07 -15.33
C GLN A 48 5.67 4.62 -15.30
N ILE A 49 5.01 4.52 -16.47
CA ILE A 49 3.65 3.97 -16.56
C ILE A 49 3.63 2.50 -16.13
N LEU A 50 4.59 1.69 -16.60
CA LEU A 50 4.70 0.29 -16.19
C LEU A 50 4.86 0.17 -14.67
N TRP A 51 5.78 0.94 -14.08
CA TRP A 51 6.00 0.90 -12.64
C TRP A 51 4.86 1.47 -11.82
N ALA A 52 4.12 2.46 -12.34
CA ALA A 52 2.89 2.93 -11.71
C ALA A 52 1.83 1.83 -11.68
N ALA A 53 1.65 1.08 -12.77
CA ALA A 53 0.73 -0.06 -12.81
C ALA A 53 1.14 -1.16 -11.81
N VAL A 54 2.43 -1.51 -11.75
CA VAL A 54 2.97 -2.44 -10.74
C VAL A 54 2.66 -1.94 -9.32
N SER A 55 2.86 -0.64 -9.07
CA SER A 55 2.63 -0.05 -7.74
C SER A 55 1.17 -0.12 -7.30
N VAL A 56 0.22 0.12 -8.22
CA VAL A 56 -1.23 -0.02 -7.94
C VAL A 56 -1.58 -1.47 -7.62
N ILE A 57 -1.12 -2.42 -8.44
CA ILE A 57 -1.38 -3.85 -8.23
C ILE A 57 -0.79 -4.29 -6.87
N SER A 58 0.47 -3.95 -6.59
CA SER A 58 1.11 -4.25 -5.32
C SER A 58 0.37 -3.67 -4.13
N SER A 59 -0.17 -2.44 -4.24
CA SER A 59 -0.96 -1.82 -3.17
C SER A 59 -2.23 -2.63 -2.85
N ILE A 60 -2.93 -3.12 -3.87
CA ILE A 60 -4.11 -3.99 -3.69
C ILE A 60 -3.71 -5.31 -3.03
N LEU A 61 -2.63 -5.94 -3.48
CA LEU A 61 -2.14 -7.19 -2.89
C LEU A 61 -1.76 -7.02 -1.42
N ILE A 62 -1.08 -5.92 -1.06
CA ILE A 62 -0.73 -5.61 0.32
C ILE A 62 -2.00 -5.46 1.18
N CYS A 63 -3.02 -4.75 0.69
CA CYS A 63 -4.30 -4.62 1.39
C CYS A 63 -4.95 -5.98 1.66
N LEU A 64 -4.93 -6.89 0.68
CA LEU A 64 -5.46 -8.26 0.86
C LEU A 64 -4.67 -9.02 1.91
N VAL A 65 -3.34 -9.03 1.83
CA VAL A 65 -2.48 -9.73 2.79
C VAL A 65 -2.68 -9.22 4.21
N ILE A 66 -2.70 -7.89 4.41
CA ILE A 66 -2.94 -7.28 5.73
C ILE A 66 -4.32 -7.68 6.26
N THR A 67 -5.35 -7.69 5.42
CA THR A 67 -6.71 -8.07 5.82
C THR A 67 -6.76 -9.50 6.33
N PHE A 68 -6.21 -10.46 5.59
CA PHE A 68 -6.19 -11.86 6.03
C PHE A 68 -5.34 -12.07 7.28
N LEU A 69 -4.20 -11.39 7.38
CA LEU A 69 -3.32 -11.49 8.54
C LEU A 69 -4.01 -10.97 9.81
N THR A 70 -4.60 -9.78 9.74
CA THR A 70 -5.31 -9.18 10.89
C THR A 70 -6.52 -10.00 11.32
N LEU A 71 -7.28 -10.56 10.37
CA LEU A 71 -8.40 -11.46 10.65
C LEU A 71 -7.92 -12.75 11.34
N GLY A 72 -6.84 -13.37 10.84
CA GLY A 72 -6.26 -14.57 11.46
C GLY A 72 -5.79 -14.33 12.90
N ILE A 73 -5.09 -13.22 13.14
CA ILE A 73 -4.67 -12.82 14.50
C ILE A 73 -5.89 -12.57 15.40
N GLY A 74 -6.93 -11.89 14.88
CA GLY A 74 -8.16 -11.63 15.62
C GLY A 74 -8.88 -12.90 16.07
N VAL A 75 -9.02 -13.87 15.16
CA VAL A 75 -9.62 -15.18 15.47
C VAL A 75 -8.79 -15.92 16.51
N LEU A 76 -7.47 -15.95 16.34
CA LEU A 76 -6.58 -16.62 17.29
C LEU A 76 -6.70 -16.02 18.70
N MET A 77 -6.70 -14.69 18.81
CA MET A 77 -6.87 -13.99 20.08
C MET A 77 -8.23 -14.27 20.72
N ALA A 78 -9.31 -14.28 19.93
CA ALA A 78 -10.64 -14.62 20.42
C ALA A 78 -10.71 -16.05 20.99
N VAL A 79 -10.08 -17.01 20.30
CA VAL A 79 -10.01 -18.41 20.75
C VAL A 79 -9.19 -18.54 22.04
N ILE A 80 -7.98 -17.96 22.07
CA ILE A 80 -7.09 -18.05 23.24
C ILE A 80 -7.77 -17.47 24.48
N PHE A 81 -8.30 -16.24 24.39
CA PHE A 81 -8.95 -15.62 25.53
C PHE A 81 -10.27 -16.28 25.89
N GLY A 82 -11.02 -16.80 24.91
CA GLY A 82 -12.23 -17.58 25.16
C GLY A 82 -11.95 -18.84 25.99
N ILE A 83 -10.87 -19.57 25.67
CA ILE A 83 -10.44 -20.75 26.44
C ILE A 83 -10.06 -20.35 27.87
N ILE A 84 -9.24 -19.31 28.05
CA ILE A 84 -8.84 -18.83 29.37
C ILE A 84 -10.07 -18.41 30.20
N ALA A 85 -11.00 -17.67 29.58
CA ALA A 85 -12.23 -17.25 30.22
C ALA A 85 -13.08 -18.45 30.67
N GLY A 86 -13.20 -19.47 29.83
CA GLY A 86 -13.94 -20.71 30.14
C GLY A 86 -13.32 -21.47 31.31
N ILE A 87 -11.99 -21.59 31.35
CA ILE A 87 -11.27 -22.23 32.48
C ILE A 87 -11.56 -21.47 33.78
N LYS A 88 -11.42 -20.14 33.80
CA LYS A 88 -11.67 -19.33 35.00
C LYS A 88 -13.14 -19.35 35.43
N ALA A 89 -14.07 -19.39 34.48
CA ALA A 89 -15.49 -19.53 34.78
C ALA A 89 -15.79 -20.85 35.50
N ASN A 90 -15.10 -21.94 35.14
CA ASN A 90 -15.21 -23.23 35.82
C ASN A 90 -14.65 -23.19 37.27
N GLU A 91 -13.72 -22.28 37.56
CA GLU A 91 -13.22 -21.99 38.91
C GLU A 91 -14.12 -21.00 39.69
N GLY A 92 -15.26 -20.58 39.10
CA GLY A 92 -16.15 -19.58 39.68
C GLY A 92 -15.60 -18.14 39.63
N GLN A 93 -14.53 -17.90 38.89
CA GLN A 93 -13.92 -16.58 38.74
C GLN A 93 -14.42 -15.87 37.48
N LEU A 94 -14.82 -14.60 37.63
CA LEU A 94 -15.15 -13.75 36.48
C LEU A 94 -13.88 -13.32 35.75
N TYR A 95 -13.70 -13.75 34.50
CA TYR A 95 -12.60 -13.31 33.66
C TYR A 95 -12.98 -12.05 32.87
N ARG A 96 -12.18 -10.99 33.03
CA ARG A 96 -12.31 -9.77 32.24
C ARG A 96 -11.38 -9.84 31.03
N TYR A 97 -11.98 -9.90 29.84
CA TYR A 97 -11.24 -9.96 28.58
C TYR A 97 -10.33 -8.73 28.43
N PRO A 98 -9.03 -8.90 28.11
CA PRO A 98 -8.15 -7.79 27.79
C PRO A 98 -8.57 -7.14 26.45
N ALA A 99 -8.31 -5.84 26.30
CA ALA A 99 -8.70 -5.06 25.11
C ALA A 99 -10.20 -5.19 24.73
N SER A 100 -11.08 -5.30 25.74
CA SER A 100 -12.52 -5.34 25.56
C SER A 100 -13.17 -3.95 25.73
N ILE A 101 -14.24 -3.71 24.97
CA ILE A 101 -15.10 -2.54 25.11
C ILE A 101 -16.44 -3.01 25.71
N ASN A 102 -16.89 -2.37 26.78
CA ASN A 102 -18.16 -2.70 27.42
C ASN A 102 -19.32 -2.04 26.67
N ILE A 103 -19.82 -2.73 25.63
CA ILE A 103 -20.93 -2.25 24.80
C ILE A 103 -22.29 -2.44 25.50
N ILE A 104 -22.43 -3.50 26.30
CA ILE A 104 -23.66 -3.87 27.01
C ILE A 104 -23.39 -3.84 28.53
N LYS A 105 -24.36 -3.37 29.33
CA LYS A 105 -24.30 -3.31 30.80
C LYS A 105 -25.28 -4.27 31.43
#